data_AF-D0LQN5-F1
#
_entry.id   AF-D0LQN5-F1
#
_cell.length_a   1.000
_cell.length_b   1.000
_cell.length_c   1.000
_cell.angle_alpha   90.00
_cell.angle_beta   90.00
_cell.angle_gamma   90.00
#
_symmetry.space_group_name_H-M   'P 1'
#
loop_
_entity.id
_entity.type
_entity.pdbx_description
1 polymer ?
#
loop_
_entity_poly.entity_id
_entity_poly.type
_entity_poly.pdbx_seq_one_letter_code
_entity_poly.pdbx_strand_id
1 'polypeptide(L)'
;MNTADIDARQQTLDWQRANHTILAAGVAEVRADIEHFLARQSNAAAEPQALASVGLVDASGEPLVSTLDSLCRHFELTPLERKIILLCLGVETDSRFAALCARVHGDDEMAYPTLCLALRVFEADDWTVCSPHGSLRKWEIIELGQGRARIFQPIALSERILDYLLDNSGIDRRLQGMVQPVTGMLGNGDASAEEYAVAREVAGQLAGASSAAPMSPAIQLCGNDLLQNRRLAQMTAAALGCGLHALALECLPHDPTLLERALHLWEREAILGQSLLLVEHAEAERSAPPSGPPLSWVLDRLRGPLLVSSRSPQRGKLRRVVTVNVPDRQRQHAATSWAAFGVVSENRPDDHRA
;
A
#
# COMPACT_ATOMS: atom_id res chain seq x y z
N MET A 1 6.11 -31.70 4.65
CA MET A 1 5.58 -30.62 3.80
C MET A 1 4.41 -31.19 3.04
N ASN A 2 3.25 -30.54 3.10
CA ASN A 2 2.03 -30.98 2.43
C ASN A 2 2.13 -30.66 0.93
N THR A 3 1.59 -31.49 0.04
CA THR A 3 1.67 -31.31 -1.43
C THR A 3 1.18 -29.92 -1.87
N ALA A 4 0.15 -29.39 -1.20
CA ALA A 4 -0.39 -28.05 -1.44
C ALA A 4 0.60 -26.89 -1.16
N ASP A 5 1.53 -27.04 -0.21
CA ASP A 5 2.56 -26.03 0.10
C ASP A 5 3.68 -26.06 -0.96
N ILE A 6 3.91 -27.21 -1.60
CA ILE A 6 4.85 -27.35 -2.72
C ILE A 6 4.27 -26.71 -3.98
N ASP A 7 3.00 -27.01 -4.29
CA ASP A 7 2.32 -26.46 -5.47
C ASP A 7 2.16 -24.94 -5.39
N ALA A 8 1.82 -24.40 -4.22
CA ALA A 8 1.72 -22.95 -4.01
C ALA A 8 3.07 -22.24 -4.20
N ARG A 9 4.16 -22.79 -3.64
CA ARG A 9 5.51 -22.23 -3.83
C ARG A 9 5.94 -22.29 -5.29
N GLN A 10 5.62 -23.37 -5.98
CA GLN A 10 5.95 -23.53 -7.39
C GLN A 10 5.22 -22.50 -8.26
N GLN A 11 3.93 -22.27 -7.99
CA GLN A 11 3.15 -21.21 -8.65
C GLN A 11 3.74 -19.82 -8.41
N THR A 12 4.17 -19.51 -7.18
CA THR A 12 4.85 -18.24 -6.88
C THR A 12 6.14 -18.07 -7.69
N LEU A 13 6.98 -19.10 -7.74
CA LEU A 13 8.24 -19.08 -8.50
C LEU A 13 8.00 -18.92 -10.01
N ASP A 14 6.96 -19.57 -10.54
CA ASP A 14 6.62 -19.48 -11.96
C ASP A 14 6.08 -18.10 -12.32
N TRP A 15 5.24 -17.49 -11.47
CA TRP A 15 4.81 -16.10 -11.65
C TRP A 15 5.99 -15.12 -11.54
N GLN A 16 6.89 -15.29 -10.58
CA GLN A 16 8.07 -14.42 -10.41
C GLN A 16 8.94 -14.43 -11.67
N ARG A 17 9.20 -15.60 -12.24
CA ARG A 17 9.95 -15.74 -13.51
C ARG A 17 9.24 -15.04 -14.66
N ALA A 18 7.92 -15.16 -14.75
CA ALA A 18 7.14 -14.47 -15.77
C ALA A 18 7.19 -12.95 -15.59
N ASN A 19 7.03 -12.44 -14.37
CA ASN A 19 7.16 -11.02 -14.05
C ASN A 19 8.52 -10.46 -14.46
N HIS A 20 9.60 -11.15 -14.09
CA HIS A 20 10.96 -10.76 -14.50
C HIS A 20 11.14 -10.75 -16.02
N THR A 21 10.55 -11.72 -16.73
CA THR A 21 10.63 -11.80 -18.20
C THR A 21 9.91 -10.62 -18.85
N ILE A 22 8.72 -10.26 -18.36
CA ILE A 22 7.95 -9.11 -18.85
C ILE A 22 8.71 -7.79 -18.58
N LEU A 23 9.30 -7.63 -17.39
CA LEU A 23 10.10 -6.45 -17.07
C LEU A 23 11.35 -6.34 -17.96
N ALA A 24 12.08 -7.45 -18.14
CA ALA A 24 13.26 -7.49 -19.01
C ALA A 24 12.92 -7.16 -20.48
N ALA A 25 11.77 -7.64 -20.97
CA ALA A 25 11.27 -7.29 -22.30
C ALA A 25 10.96 -5.79 -22.41
N GLY A 26 10.25 -5.21 -21.43
CA GLY A 26 9.97 -3.77 -21.41
C GLY A 26 11.23 -2.90 -21.32
N VAL A 27 12.23 -3.32 -20.54
CA VAL A 27 13.54 -2.64 -20.49
C VAL A 27 14.25 -2.73 -21.85
N ALA A 28 14.19 -3.89 -22.51
CA ALA A 28 14.77 -4.07 -23.84
C ALA A 28 14.08 -3.20 -24.91
N GLU A 29 12.75 -3.03 -24.84
CA GLU A 29 12.00 -2.11 -25.70
C GLU A 29 12.48 -0.66 -25.52
N VAL A 30 12.60 -0.18 -24.28
CA VAL A 30 13.11 1.18 -24.02
C VAL A 30 14.55 1.35 -24.49
N ARG A 31 15.40 0.31 -24.34
CA ARG A 31 16.76 0.33 -24.88
C ARG A 31 16.76 0.49 -26.40
N ALA A 32 15.90 -0.25 -27.10
CA ALA A 32 15.75 -0.16 -28.54
C ALA A 32 15.26 1.24 -28.99
N ASP A 33 14.32 1.85 -28.25
CA ASP A 33 13.87 3.23 -28.50
C ASP A 33 15.04 4.23 -28.42
N ILE A 34 15.91 4.11 -27.42
CA ILE A 34 17.09 4.96 -27.26
C ILE A 34 18.10 4.74 -28.40
N GLU A 35 18.40 3.48 -28.72
CA GLU A 35 19.31 3.11 -29.81
C GLU A 35 18.82 3.63 -31.17
N HIS A 36 17.51 3.51 -31.44
CA HIS A 36 16.89 4.05 -32.64
C HIS A 36 16.98 5.58 -32.71
N PHE A 37 16.71 6.27 -31.59
CA PHE A 37 16.87 7.72 -31.49
C PHE A 37 18.32 8.17 -31.80
N LEU A 38 19.32 7.46 -31.26
CA LEU A 38 20.74 7.75 -31.52
C LEU A 38 21.13 7.47 -32.98
N ALA A 39 20.65 6.38 -33.57
CA ALA A 39 20.92 6.05 -34.97
C ALA A 39 20.38 7.13 -35.92
N ARG A 40 19.15 7.63 -35.69
CA ARG A 40 18.55 8.73 -36.44
C ARG A 40 19.38 10.02 -36.35
N GLN A 41 19.88 10.37 -35.17
CA GLN A 41 20.75 11.54 -35.01
C GLN A 41 22.08 11.39 -35.79
N SER A 42 22.63 10.18 -35.86
CA SER A 42 23.86 9.90 -36.61
C SER A 42 23.66 9.69 -38.12
N ASN A 43 22.43 9.82 -38.63
CA ASN A 43 22.03 9.54 -40.01
C ASN A 43 22.39 8.10 -40.48
N ALA A 44 22.47 7.16 -39.53
CA ALA A 44 22.69 5.75 -39.80
C ALA A 44 21.33 5.08 -40.06
N ALA A 45 21.25 4.24 -41.10
CA ALA A 45 20.07 3.42 -41.37
C ALA A 45 19.88 2.42 -40.21
N ALA A 46 19.02 2.75 -39.25
CA ALA A 46 18.52 1.79 -38.29
C ALA A 46 17.28 1.12 -38.86
N GLU A 47 17.37 -0.18 -39.11
CA GLU A 47 16.18 -0.99 -39.33
C GLU A 47 15.34 -1.02 -38.03
N PRO A 48 14.03 -0.73 -38.09
CA PRO A 48 13.17 -0.82 -36.92
C PRO A 48 13.05 -2.28 -36.50
N GLN A 49 13.79 -2.66 -35.46
CA GLN A 49 13.60 -3.95 -34.80
C GLN A 49 12.42 -3.82 -33.84
N ALA A 50 11.22 -4.12 -34.34
CA ALA A 50 10.04 -4.25 -33.50
C ALA A 50 10.24 -5.45 -32.57
N LEU A 51 10.69 -5.20 -31.35
CA LEU A 51 10.58 -6.15 -30.26
C LEU A 51 9.07 -6.32 -30.01
N ALA A 52 8.55 -7.51 -30.30
CA ALA A 52 7.15 -7.82 -29.99
C ALA A 52 6.97 -7.76 -28.48
N SER A 53 5.91 -7.09 -28.03
CA SER A 53 5.52 -7.10 -26.62
C SER A 53 5.29 -8.55 -26.19
N VAL A 54 6.06 -9.01 -25.20
CA VAL A 54 5.98 -10.38 -24.71
C VAL A 54 4.75 -10.49 -23.80
N GLY A 55 3.60 -10.76 -24.40
CA GLY A 55 2.41 -11.19 -23.65
C GLY A 55 2.60 -12.63 -23.20
N LEU A 56 2.98 -12.85 -21.94
CA LEU A 56 2.96 -14.18 -21.35
C LEU A 56 1.54 -14.51 -20.90
N VAL A 57 1.13 -15.76 -21.12
CA VAL A 57 -0.13 -16.30 -20.61
C VAL A 57 0.15 -17.30 -19.49
N ASP A 58 -0.76 -17.37 -18.54
CA ASP A 58 -0.70 -18.39 -17.50
C ASP A 58 -1.16 -19.77 -18.02
N ALA A 59 -1.17 -20.77 -17.12
CA ALA A 59 -1.60 -22.13 -17.47
C ALA A 59 -3.08 -22.23 -17.90
N SER A 60 -3.90 -21.22 -17.61
CA SER A 60 -5.29 -21.07 -18.05
C SER A 60 -5.45 -20.32 -19.39
N GLY A 61 -4.37 -19.77 -19.93
CA GLY A 61 -4.39 -18.98 -21.16
C GLY A 61 -4.76 -17.51 -20.96
N GLU A 62 -4.87 -17.04 -19.71
CA GLU A 62 -5.12 -15.63 -19.39
C GLU A 62 -3.80 -14.85 -19.37
N PRO A 63 -3.80 -13.57 -19.79
CA PRO A 63 -2.60 -12.75 -19.78
C PRO A 63 -2.09 -12.55 -18.35
N LEU A 64 -0.83 -12.89 -18.14
CA LEU A 64 -0.15 -12.70 -16.86
C LEU A 64 -0.04 -11.21 -16.57
N VAL A 65 -0.59 -10.81 -15.43
CA VAL A 65 -0.51 -9.44 -14.94
C VAL A 65 0.82 -9.24 -14.22
N SER A 66 1.70 -8.41 -14.78
CA SER A 66 2.97 -8.07 -14.14
C SER A 66 2.80 -7.07 -12.99
N THR A 67 3.84 -6.95 -12.16
CA THR A 67 3.95 -5.87 -11.16
C THR A 67 3.87 -4.50 -11.81
N LEU A 68 4.50 -4.30 -12.97
CA LEU A 68 4.43 -3.04 -13.73
C LEU A 68 3.01 -2.73 -14.20
N ASP A 69 2.28 -3.73 -14.72
CA ASP A 69 0.88 -3.52 -15.15
C ASP A 69 -0.02 -3.19 -13.97
N SER A 70 0.22 -3.81 -12.82
CA SER A 70 -0.46 -3.49 -11.57
C SER A 70 -0.14 -2.08 -11.09
N LEU A 71 1.13 -1.68 -11.12
CA LEU A 71 1.58 -0.33 -10.77
C LEU A 71 0.90 0.72 -11.67
N CYS A 72 0.90 0.51 -12.99
CA CYS A 72 0.28 1.41 -13.94
C CYS A 72 -1.23 1.54 -13.71
N ARG A 73 -1.93 0.43 -13.43
CA ARG A 73 -3.38 0.47 -13.16
C ARG A 73 -3.70 1.19 -11.85
N HIS A 74 -2.97 0.91 -10.78
CA HIS A 74 -3.25 1.47 -9.46
C HIS A 74 -2.98 2.98 -9.36
N PHE A 75 -1.96 3.47 -10.06
CA PHE A 75 -1.56 4.88 -10.04
C PHE A 75 -1.98 5.65 -11.30
N GLU A 76 -2.81 5.03 -12.14
CA GLU A 76 -3.34 5.60 -13.40
C GLU A 76 -2.22 6.15 -14.30
N LEU A 77 -1.13 5.40 -14.41
CA LEU A 77 0.06 5.83 -15.13
C LEU A 77 -0.16 5.79 -16.63
N THR A 78 0.28 6.86 -17.30
CA THR A 78 0.24 6.98 -18.75
C THR A 78 1.28 6.07 -19.42
N PRO A 79 1.16 5.80 -20.73
CA PRO A 79 2.18 5.06 -21.48
C PRO A 79 3.58 5.71 -21.41
N LEU A 80 3.65 7.03 -21.38
CA LEU A 80 4.91 7.76 -21.20
C LEU A 80 5.52 7.51 -19.81
N GLU A 81 4.71 7.57 -18.76
CA GLU A 81 5.15 7.32 -17.39
C GLU A 81 5.63 5.87 -17.21
N ARG A 82 4.96 4.90 -17.86
CA ARG A 82 5.42 3.51 -17.94
C ARG A 82 6.82 3.40 -18.57
N LYS A 83 7.06 4.10 -19.70
CA LYS A 83 8.38 4.11 -20.35
C LYS A 83 9.45 4.77 -19.47
N ILE A 84 9.10 5.82 -18.71
CA ILE A 84 10.02 6.46 -17.76
C ILE A 84 10.39 5.51 -16.62
N ILE A 85 9.44 4.73 -16.11
CA ILE A 85 9.72 3.69 -15.10
C ILE A 85 10.69 2.65 -15.67
N LEU A 86 10.43 2.15 -16.88
CA LEU A 86 11.30 1.17 -17.55
C LEU A 86 12.69 1.73 -17.87
N LEU A 87 12.79 3.01 -18.23
CA LEU A 87 14.07 3.71 -18.41
C LEU A 87 14.88 3.72 -17.11
N CYS A 88 14.26 4.08 -15.99
CA CYS A 88 14.92 4.10 -14.70
C CYS A 88 15.28 2.68 -14.23
N LEU A 89 14.38 1.71 -14.43
CA LEU A 89 14.64 0.30 -14.14
C LEU A 89 15.82 -0.25 -14.97
N GLY A 90 15.93 0.17 -16.24
CA GLY A 90 17.02 -0.23 -17.12
C GLY A 90 18.39 0.20 -16.59
N VAL A 91 18.48 1.37 -15.97
CA VAL A 91 19.73 1.85 -15.34
C VAL A 91 20.14 0.98 -14.15
N GLU A 92 19.19 0.47 -13.38
CA GLU A 92 19.45 -0.42 -12.24
C GLU A 92 19.78 -1.87 -12.65
N THR A 93 19.33 -2.30 -13.83
CA THR A 93 19.37 -3.71 -14.24
C THR A 93 20.31 -4.01 -15.43
N ASP A 94 20.67 -3.00 -16.22
CA ASP A 94 21.48 -3.14 -17.42
C ASP A 94 22.54 -2.04 -17.50
N SER A 95 23.81 -2.41 -17.35
CA SER A 95 24.95 -1.50 -17.33
C SER A 95 25.10 -0.67 -18.62
N ARG A 96 24.45 -1.05 -19.73
CA ARG A 96 24.50 -0.31 -20.99
C ARG A 96 23.72 1.00 -20.92
N PHE A 97 22.72 1.13 -20.06
CA PHE A 97 21.85 2.30 -20.00
C PHE A 97 22.60 3.58 -19.63
N ALA A 98 23.58 3.51 -18.73
CA ALA A 98 24.38 4.66 -18.34
C ALA A 98 25.10 5.29 -19.56
N ALA A 99 25.75 4.45 -20.37
CA ALA A 99 26.42 4.88 -21.60
C ALA A 99 25.45 5.39 -22.67
N LEU A 100 24.26 4.78 -22.79
CA LEU A 100 23.21 5.25 -23.69
C LEU A 100 22.68 6.63 -23.27
N CYS A 101 22.49 6.87 -21.97
CA CYS A 101 22.06 8.17 -21.46
C CYS A 101 23.08 9.27 -21.79
N ALA A 102 24.36 9.03 -21.49
CA ALA A 102 25.45 9.95 -21.82
C ALA A 102 25.46 10.33 -23.31
N ARG A 103 25.33 9.34 -24.20
CA ARG A 103 25.27 9.57 -25.66
C ARG A 103 24.07 10.39 -26.11
N VAL A 104 22.91 10.24 -25.47
CA VAL A 104 21.70 11.03 -25.79
C VAL A 104 21.86 12.49 -25.34
N HIS A 105 22.49 12.70 -24.19
CA HIS A 105 22.83 14.04 -23.71
C HIS A 105 23.93 14.70 -24.53
N GLY A 106 24.86 13.90 -25.07
CA GLY A 106 26.09 14.39 -25.71
C GLY A 106 27.14 14.81 -24.69
N ASP A 107 27.05 14.29 -23.46
CA ASP A 107 27.93 14.60 -22.34
C ASP A 107 28.17 13.31 -21.52
N ASP A 108 29.44 12.88 -21.44
CA ASP A 108 29.85 11.65 -20.75
C ASP A 108 29.63 11.73 -19.23
N GLU A 109 29.61 12.94 -18.66
CA GLU A 109 29.31 13.16 -17.24
C GLU A 109 27.81 13.01 -16.93
N MET A 110 26.96 12.98 -17.97
CA MET A 110 25.52 12.82 -17.85
C MET A 110 25.07 11.37 -18.09
N ALA A 111 25.68 10.41 -17.41
CA ALA A 111 25.37 8.99 -17.52
C ALA A 111 24.09 8.55 -16.77
N TYR A 112 23.05 9.39 -16.76
CA TYR A 112 21.82 9.19 -16.00
C TYR A 112 20.57 9.64 -16.77
N PRO A 113 19.39 9.04 -16.48
CA PRO A 113 18.16 9.44 -17.12
C PRO A 113 17.68 10.78 -16.54
N THR A 114 16.96 11.55 -17.36
CA THR A 114 16.29 12.79 -16.97
C THR A 114 14.92 12.85 -17.65
N LEU A 115 14.01 13.69 -17.15
CA LEU A 115 12.73 13.90 -17.82
C LEU A 115 12.91 14.48 -19.23
N CYS A 116 13.92 15.33 -19.44
CA CYS A 116 14.24 15.87 -20.77
C CYS A 116 14.66 14.76 -21.73
N LEU A 117 15.51 13.85 -21.27
CA LEU A 117 15.94 12.69 -22.07
C LEU A 117 14.74 11.83 -22.47
N ALA A 118 13.85 11.52 -21.52
CA ALA A 118 12.68 10.70 -21.79
C ALA A 118 11.74 11.35 -22.82
N LEU A 119 11.43 12.64 -22.66
CA LEU A 119 10.57 13.38 -23.60
C LEU A 119 11.17 13.44 -25.00
N ARG A 120 12.51 13.60 -25.12
CA ARG A 120 13.21 13.61 -26.41
C ARG A 120 13.24 12.24 -27.09
N VAL A 121 13.58 11.19 -26.35
CA VAL A 121 13.70 9.83 -26.90
C VAL A 121 12.34 9.28 -27.31
N PHE A 122 11.30 9.51 -26.50
CA PHE A 122 9.97 8.98 -26.75
C PHE A 122 9.07 9.91 -27.56
N GLU A 123 9.61 11.03 -28.07
CA GLU A 123 8.91 12.02 -28.91
C GLU A 123 7.56 12.45 -28.32
N ALA A 124 7.53 12.65 -27.00
CA ALA A 124 6.30 12.91 -26.27
C ALA A 124 6.09 14.41 -26.03
N ASP A 125 4.89 14.89 -26.35
CA ASP A 125 4.46 16.28 -26.13
C ASP A 125 3.79 16.49 -24.76
N ASP A 126 3.71 15.45 -23.93
CA ASP A 126 3.04 15.50 -22.63
C ASP A 126 3.95 16.04 -21.52
N TRP A 127 3.94 17.36 -21.34
CA TRP A 127 4.68 18.03 -20.26
C TRP A 127 4.07 17.82 -18.87
N THR A 128 2.88 17.22 -18.76
CA THR A 128 2.26 16.97 -17.44
C THR A 128 3.09 16.02 -16.58
N VAL A 129 3.90 15.16 -17.20
CA VAL A 129 4.87 14.29 -16.52
C VAL A 129 5.90 15.04 -15.67
N CYS A 130 6.17 16.31 -16.00
CA CYS A 130 7.06 17.17 -15.23
C CYS A 130 6.38 17.80 -14.01
N SER A 131 5.04 17.77 -13.95
CA SER A 131 4.25 18.42 -12.91
C SER A 131 4.52 17.80 -11.53
N PRO A 132 4.64 18.60 -10.46
CA PRO A 132 4.70 18.06 -9.10
C PRO A 132 3.45 17.26 -8.71
N HIS A 133 2.34 17.47 -9.41
CA HIS A 133 1.08 16.77 -9.19
C HIS A 133 0.85 15.59 -10.15
N GLY A 134 1.74 15.38 -11.13
CA GLY A 134 1.69 14.21 -12.01
C GLY A 134 1.97 12.92 -11.25
N SER A 135 1.42 11.79 -11.68
CA SER A 135 1.39 10.55 -10.89
C SER A 135 2.79 10.08 -10.47
N LEU A 136 3.80 10.16 -11.35
CA LEU A 136 5.18 9.79 -11.00
C LEU A 136 5.74 10.55 -9.80
N ARG A 137 5.50 11.86 -9.73
CA ARG A 137 6.05 12.74 -8.67
C ARG A 137 5.15 12.80 -7.46
N LYS A 138 3.84 12.85 -7.68
CA LYS A 138 2.83 12.79 -6.63
C LYS A 138 3.09 11.56 -5.78
N TRP A 139 3.17 10.37 -6.38
CA TRP A 139 3.34 9.12 -5.64
C TRP A 139 4.80 8.77 -5.33
N GLU A 140 5.74 9.72 -5.47
CA GLU A 140 7.18 9.47 -5.29
C GLU A 140 7.64 8.16 -5.97
N ILE A 141 7.10 7.86 -7.15
CA ILE A 141 7.47 6.67 -7.93
C ILE A 141 8.91 6.84 -8.42
N ILE A 142 9.20 8.06 -8.88
CA ILE A 142 10.54 8.52 -9.17
C ILE A 142 11.00 9.53 -8.12
N GLU A 143 12.30 9.55 -7.88
CA GLU A 143 12.98 10.57 -7.09
C GLU A 143 13.79 11.49 -8.02
N LEU A 144 13.79 12.79 -7.70
CA LEU A 144 14.58 13.78 -8.42
C LEU A 144 15.88 14.05 -7.66
N GLY A 145 16.99 13.91 -8.36
CA GLY A 145 18.31 14.30 -7.87
C GLY A 145 18.51 15.81 -7.84
N GLN A 146 19.75 16.22 -7.61
CA GLN A 146 20.13 17.62 -7.60
C GLN A 146 20.40 18.15 -9.01
N GLY A 147 20.15 19.42 -9.26
CA GLY A 147 20.40 20.05 -10.56
C GLY A 147 19.73 21.41 -10.69
N ARG A 148 20.20 22.21 -11.65
CA ARG A 148 19.78 23.61 -11.84
C ARG A 148 18.34 23.76 -12.32
N ALA A 149 17.88 22.87 -13.21
CA ALA A 149 16.54 22.89 -13.76
C ALA A 149 15.90 21.50 -13.67
N ARG A 150 14.64 21.45 -13.21
CA ARG A 150 13.95 20.20 -12.83
C ARG A 150 13.95 19.14 -13.92
N ILE A 151 13.76 19.54 -15.17
CA ILE A 151 13.68 18.61 -16.30
C ILE A 151 15.02 17.95 -16.63
N PHE A 152 16.13 18.57 -16.21
CA PHE A 152 17.50 18.07 -16.38
C PHE A 152 18.06 17.43 -15.11
N GLN A 153 17.28 17.38 -14.02
CA GLN A 153 17.72 16.66 -12.82
C GLN A 153 17.78 15.16 -13.14
N PRO A 154 18.79 14.45 -12.58
CA PRO A 154 18.79 13.00 -12.58
C PRO A 154 17.48 12.48 -12.01
N ILE A 155 16.89 11.48 -12.65
CA ILE A 155 15.74 10.77 -12.11
C ILE A 155 16.12 9.33 -11.79
N ALA A 156 15.55 8.77 -10.74
CA ALA A 156 15.73 7.37 -10.38
C ALA A 156 14.40 6.81 -9.87
N LEU A 157 14.23 5.48 -9.89
CA LEU A 157 13.12 4.87 -9.17
C LEU A 157 13.35 5.06 -7.67
N SER A 158 12.26 5.30 -6.92
CA SER A 158 12.36 5.15 -5.47
C SER A 158 12.66 3.69 -5.14
N GLU A 159 13.48 3.47 -4.10
CA GLU A 159 13.91 2.13 -3.66
C GLU A 159 12.70 1.21 -3.46
N ARG A 160 11.63 1.71 -2.84
CA ARG A 160 10.40 0.96 -2.60
C ARG A 160 9.70 0.50 -3.88
N ILE A 161 9.72 1.30 -4.95
CA ILE A 161 9.13 0.92 -6.23
C ILE A 161 10.01 -0.08 -6.96
N LEU A 162 11.34 0.07 -6.89
CA LEU A 162 12.26 -0.93 -7.42
C LEU A 162 12.00 -2.29 -6.75
N ASP A 163 11.91 -2.32 -5.43
CA ASP A 163 11.56 -3.52 -4.67
C ASP A 163 10.21 -4.10 -5.09
N TYR A 164 9.19 -3.26 -5.26
CA TYR A 164 7.87 -3.70 -5.72
C TYR A 164 7.91 -4.38 -7.09
N LEU A 165 8.61 -3.78 -8.06
CA LEU A 165 8.70 -4.32 -9.42
C LEU A 165 9.42 -5.67 -9.43
N LEU A 166 10.44 -5.84 -8.58
CA LEU A 166 11.22 -7.06 -8.44
C LEU A 166 10.56 -8.10 -7.51
N ASP A 167 9.30 -7.90 -7.12
CA ASP A 167 8.56 -8.76 -6.18
C ASP A 167 9.23 -8.93 -4.80
N ASN A 168 9.98 -7.92 -4.37
CA ASN A 168 10.48 -7.84 -3.00
C ASN A 168 9.41 -7.24 -2.10
N SER A 169 8.91 -8.04 -1.16
CA SER A 169 7.97 -7.58 -0.14
C SER A 169 8.66 -6.68 0.87
N GLY A 170 8.00 -5.61 1.29
CA GLY A 170 8.54 -4.67 2.27
C GLY A 170 7.71 -3.40 2.36
N ILE A 171 8.08 -2.53 3.29
CA ILE A 171 7.51 -1.18 3.45
C ILE A 171 8.59 -0.14 3.13
N ASP A 172 8.18 1.02 2.63
CA ASP A 172 9.12 2.13 2.39
C ASP A 172 9.98 2.42 3.63
N ARG A 173 11.30 2.51 3.43
CA ARG A 173 12.28 2.73 4.51
C ARG A 173 11.95 3.95 5.37
N ARG A 174 11.37 5.00 4.78
CA ARG A 174 10.98 6.23 5.48
C ARG A 174 9.79 6.05 6.42
N LEU A 175 9.03 4.96 6.28
CA LEU A 175 7.96 4.57 7.20
C LEU A 175 8.41 3.55 8.26
N GLN A 176 9.61 2.99 8.11
CA GLN A 176 10.17 2.06 9.09
C GLN A 176 10.28 2.74 10.46
N GLY A 177 9.85 2.03 11.50
CA GLY A 177 9.79 2.56 12.87
C GLY A 177 8.50 3.31 13.22
N MET A 178 7.76 3.83 12.22
CA MET A 178 6.43 4.44 12.43
C MET A 178 5.30 3.45 12.19
N VAL A 179 5.45 2.63 11.14
CA VAL A 179 4.44 1.67 10.70
C VAL A 179 5.01 0.26 10.87
N GLN A 180 4.23 -0.62 11.48
CA GLN A 180 4.62 -2.01 11.73
C GLN A 180 3.60 -2.98 11.15
N PRO A 181 4.02 -4.03 10.43
CA PRO A 181 3.09 -5.08 10.02
C PRO A 181 2.54 -5.76 11.26
N VAL A 182 1.23 -5.97 11.27
CA VAL A 182 0.55 -6.67 12.35
C VAL A 182 0.60 -8.16 12.03
N THR A 183 1.70 -8.80 12.44
CA THR A 183 1.95 -10.23 12.24
C THR A 183 1.38 -11.04 13.40
N GLY A 184 0.63 -12.08 13.09
CA GLY A 184 0.13 -13.04 14.08
C GLY A 184 -1.11 -13.74 13.56
N MET A 185 -1.04 -15.07 13.45
CA MET A 185 -2.26 -15.86 13.25
C MET A 185 -3.08 -15.74 14.53
N LEU A 186 -4.34 -15.32 14.40
CA LEU A 186 -5.31 -15.49 15.47
C LEU A 186 -5.31 -16.97 15.84
N GLY A 187 -4.95 -17.33 17.07
CA GLY A 187 -4.98 -18.73 17.49
C GLY A 187 -6.37 -19.30 17.25
N ASN A 188 -6.45 -20.53 16.72
CA ASN A 188 -7.70 -21.26 16.54
C ASN A 188 -8.34 -21.48 17.92
N GLY A 189 -9.22 -20.58 18.35
CA GLY A 189 -9.85 -20.57 19.67
C GLY A 189 -9.88 -19.21 20.37
N ASP A 190 -9.12 -18.24 19.87
CA ASP A 190 -8.98 -16.97 20.58
C ASP A 190 -10.13 -15.97 20.28
N ALA A 191 -10.90 -16.17 19.19
CA ALA A 191 -11.96 -15.27 18.72
C ALA A 191 -13.35 -15.89 18.84
N SER A 192 -14.33 -15.11 19.31
CA SER A 192 -15.73 -15.55 19.36
C SER A 192 -16.44 -15.37 18.01
N ALA A 193 -17.54 -16.10 17.78
CA ALA A 193 -18.37 -15.93 16.58
C ALA A 193 -18.94 -14.50 16.44
N GLU A 194 -19.23 -13.84 17.57
CA GLU A 194 -19.65 -12.44 17.60
C GLU A 194 -18.55 -11.50 17.09
N GLU A 195 -17.29 -11.71 17.50
CA GLU A 195 -16.14 -10.92 17.01
C GLU A 195 -15.97 -11.08 15.49
N TYR A 196 -16.17 -12.28 14.94
CA TYR A 196 -16.15 -12.50 13.49
C TYR A 196 -17.30 -11.79 12.77
N ALA A 197 -18.50 -11.79 13.35
CA ALA A 197 -19.64 -11.08 12.77
C ALA A 197 -19.38 -9.57 12.72
N VAL A 198 -18.90 -8.98 13.82
CA VAL A 198 -18.54 -7.56 13.87
C VAL A 198 -17.42 -7.25 12.88
N ALA A 199 -16.36 -8.06 12.83
CA ALA A 199 -15.25 -7.86 11.90
C ALA A 199 -15.70 -7.84 10.43
N ARG A 200 -16.63 -8.74 10.07
CA ARG A 200 -17.23 -8.81 8.73
C ARG A 200 -18.13 -7.62 8.42
N GLU A 201 -18.89 -7.13 9.41
CA GLU A 201 -19.69 -5.92 9.24
C GLU A 201 -18.80 -4.71 9.00
N VAL A 202 -17.76 -4.54 9.82
CA VAL A 202 -16.73 -3.50 9.65
C VAL A 202 -16.09 -3.57 8.27
N ALA A 203 -15.70 -4.78 7.83
CA ALA A 203 -15.16 -5.00 6.49
C ALA A 203 -16.16 -4.60 5.40
N GLY A 204 -17.44 -4.98 5.53
CA GLY A 204 -18.50 -4.59 4.60
C GLY A 204 -18.72 -3.08 4.52
N GLN A 205 -18.59 -2.36 5.64
CA GLN A 205 -18.68 -0.90 5.67
C GLN A 205 -17.48 -0.22 4.99
N LEU A 206 -16.27 -0.77 5.14
CA LEU A 206 -15.08 -0.27 4.44
C LEU A 206 -15.15 -0.55 2.94
N ALA A 207 -15.56 -1.76 2.54
CA ALA A 207 -15.65 -2.17 1.14
C ALA A 207 -16.82 -1.49 0.39
N GLY A 208 -17.94 -1.28 1.07
CA GLY A 208 -19.14 -0.64 0.50
C GLY A 208 -19.04 0.88 0.37
N ALA A 209 -17.91 1.49 0.74
CA ALA A 209 -17.69 2.92 0.58
C ALA A 209 -17.73 3.29 -0.91
N SER A 210 -18.61 4.21 -1.29
CA SER A 210 -18.76 4.63 -2.68
C SER A 210 -17.47 5.28 -3.19
N SER A 211 -17.03 4.86 -4.37
CA SER A 211 -15.93 5.50 -5.12
C SER A 211 -16.20 6.98 -5.45
N ALA A 212 -17.47 7.42 -5.38
CA ALA A 212 -17.85 8.82 -5.58
C ALA A 212 -17.54 9.73 -4.37
N ALA A 213 -17.29 9.15 -3.18
CA ALA A 213 -16.92 9.93 -2.02
C ALA A 213 -15.43 10.30 -2.08
N PRO A 214 -15.05 11.54 -1.72
CA PRO A 214 -13.66 11.99 -1.79
C PRO A 214 -12.73 11.26 -0.81
N MET A 215 -13.29 10.61 0.21
CA MET A 215 -12.56 9.86 1.24
C MET A 215 -13.37 8.65 1.68
N SER A 216 -12.71 7.50 1.87
CA SER A 216 -13.29 6.32 2.52
C SER A 216 -13.64 6.64 3.97
N PRO A 217 -14.64 5.98 4.59
CA PRO A 217 -14.93 6.18 6.00
C PRO A 217 -13.75 5.73 6.88
N ALA A 218 -13.61 6.34 8.05
CA ALA A 218 -12.77 5.80 9.12
C ALA A 218 -13.66 5.03 10.09
N ILE A 219 -13.23 3.84 10.51
CA ILE A 219 -13.94 3.07 11.54
C ILE A 219 -13.13 3.12 12.84
N GLN A 220 -13.79 3.57 13.90
CA GLN A 220 -13.21 3.60 15.24
C GLN A 220 -13.66 2.39 16.04
N LEU A 221 -12.69 1.60 16.47
CA LEU A 221 -12.84 0.51 17.43
C LEU A 221 -12.67 1.11 18.82
N CYS A 222 -13.80 1.38 19.50
CA CYS A 222 -13.82 2.01 20.81
C CYS A 222 -13.91 0.94 21.90
N GLY A 223 -12.87 0.83 22.72
CA GLY A 223 -12.80 -0.18 23.77
C GLY A 223 -11.64 0.06 24.73
N ASN A 224 -11.73 -0.50 25.94
CA ASN A 224 -10.68 -0.40 26.95
C ASN A 224 -9.52 -1.37 26.68
N ASP A 225 -9.77 -2.47 25.98
CA ASP A 225 -8.78 -3.48 25.61
C ASP A 225 -8.23 -3.21 24.19
N LEU A 226 -7.06 -2.57 24.11
CA LEU A 226 -6.39 -2.27 22.85
C LEU A 226 -5.95 -3.55 22.11
N LEU A 227 -5.68 -4.65 22.82
CA LEU A 227 -5.33 -5.92 22.20
C LEU A 227 -6.56 -6.53 21.50
N GLN A 228 -7.73 -6.43 22.12
CA GLN A 228 -8.99 -6.83 21.50
C GLN A 228 -9.32 -5.98 20.27
N ASN A 229 -9.08 -4.67 20.32
CA ASN A 229 -9.24 -3.80 19.14
C ASN A 229 -8.29 -4.20 18.00
N ARG A 230 -7.02 -4.47 18.31
CA ARG A 230 -6.02 -4.91 17.33
C ARG A 230 -6.41 -6.27 16.70
N ARG A 231 -6.92 -7.19 17.51
CA ARG A 231 -7.47 -8.48 17.06
C ARG A 231 -8.65 -8.29 16.10
N LEU A 232 -9.62 -7.46 16.47
CA LEU A 232 -10.78 -7.17 15.63
C LEU A 232 -10.35 -6.54 14.29
N ALA A 233 -9.36 -5.63 14.33
CA ALA A 233 -8.74 -5.07 13.13
C ALA A 233 -8.08 -6.13 12.25
N GLN A 234 -7.35 -7.10 12.83
CA GLN A 234 -6.77 -8.23 12.08
C GLN A 234 -7.86 -9.06 11.39
N MET A 235 -8.96 -9.34 12.09
CA MET A 235 -10.11 -10.09 11.55
C MET A 235 -10.79 -9.33 10.42
N THR A 236 -10.93 -8.01 10.54
CA THR A 236 -11.45 -7.13 9.48
C THR A 236 -10.55 -7.15 8.25
N ALA A 237 -9.23 -7.02 8.42
CA ALA A 237 -8.28 -7.07 7.31
C ALA A 237 -8.31 -8.43 6.59
N ALA A 238 -8.35 -9.53 7.36
CA ALA A 238 -8.52 -10.88 6.81
C ALA A 238 -9.84 -11.03 6.03
N ALA A 239 -10.94 -10.46 6.52
CA ALA A 239 -12.22 -10.48 5.82
C ALA A 239 -12.22 -9.64 4.52
N LEU A 240 -11.35 -8.63 4.43
CA LEU A 240 -11.12 -7.84 3.21
C LEU A 240 -10.09 -8.49 2.25
N GLY A 241 -9.41 -9.56 2.68
CA GLY A 241 -8.32 -10.18 1.92
C GLY A 241 -7.06 -9.31 1.85
N CYS A 242 -6.86 -8.41 2.82
CA CYS A 242 -5.79 -7.41 2.80
C CYS A 242 -4.84 -7.56 4.02
N GLY A 243 -3.63 -7.01 3.91
CA GLY A 243 -2.69 -6.95 5.03
C GLY A 243 -3.12 -5.92 6.08
N LEU A 244 -2.68 -6.07 7.33
CA LEU A 244 -2.87 -5.05 8.37
C LEU A 244 -1.53 -4.49 8.82
N HIS A 245 -1.44 -3.17 8.88
CA HIS A 245 -0.34 -2.47 9.52
C HIS A 245 -0.86 -1.60 10.65
N ALA A 246 -0.06 -1.48 11.71
CA ALA A 246 -0.35 -0.61 12.84
C ALA A 246 0.60 0.58 12.85
N LEU A 247 0.08 1.72 13.25
CA LEU A 247 0.80 2.95 13.49
C LEU A 247 0.36 3.51 14.84
N ALA A 248 1.31 3.71 15.75
CA ALA A 248 1.02 4.44 16.99
C ALA A 248 1.00 5.94 16.68
N LEU A 249 -0.04 6.65 17.11
CA LEU A 249 -0.24 8.06 16.78
C LEU A 249 0.95 8.92 17.26
N GLU A 250 1.54 8.57 18.41
CA GLU A 250 2.71 9.20 19.01
C GLU A 250 4.01 9.03 18.20
N CYS A 251 4.09 8.04 17.31
CA CYS A 251 5.25 7.85 16.45
C CYS A 251 5.23 8.80 15.25
N LEU A 252 4.13 9.51 14.99
CA LEU A 252 4.04 10.42 13.86
C LEU A 252 4.81 11.72 14.09
N PRO A 253 5.40 12.30 13.02
CA PRO A 253 6.03 13.61 13.09
C PRO A 253 5.04 14.69 13.54
N HIS A 254 5.53 15.61 14.37
CA HIS A 254 4.77 16.79 14.77
C HIS A 254 4.84 17.90 13.71
N ASP A 255 5.90 17.91 12.89
CA ASP A 255 6.04 18.82 11.77
C ASP A 255 4.98 18.50 10.69
N PRO A 256 4.15 19.48 10.28
CA PRO A 256 3.08 19.25 9.32
C PRO A 256 3.55 18.72 7.97
N THR A 257 4.73 19.17 7.49
CA THR A 257 5.26 18.76 6.18
C THR A 257 5.77 17.32 6.22
N LEU A 258 6.49 16.94 7.28
CA LEU A 258 6.91 15.55 7.49
C LEU A 258 5.72 14.61 7.72
N LEU A 259 4.69 15.07 8.44
CA LEU A 259 3.46 14.33 8.63
C LEU A 259 2.73 14.08 7.30
N GLU A 260 2.52 15.12 6.51
CA GLU A 260 1.86 14.99 5.20
C GLU A 260 2.61 14.02 4.28
N ARG A 261 3.95 14.10 4.27
CA ARG A 261 4.77 13.16 3.53
C ARG A 261 4.64 11.72 4.03
N ALA A 262 4.65 11.49 5.34
CA ALA A 262 4.49 10.16 5.93
C ALA A 262 3.12 9.55 5.60
N LEU A 263 2.05 10.33 5.71
CA LEU A 263 0.70 9.88 5.36
C LEU A 263 0.58 9.55 3.86
N HIS A 264 1.21 10.37 3.01
CA HIS A 264 1.20 10.15 1.56
C HIS A 264 2.00 8.90 1.16
N LEU A 265 3.16 8.67 1.77
CA LEU A 265 3.94 7.44 1.59
C LEU A 265 3.15 6.21 2.06
N TRP A 266 2.41 6.34 3.17
CA TRP A 266 1.53 5.28 3.63
C TRP A 266 0.41 4.98 2.63
N GLU A 267 -0.25 5.99 2.06
CA GLU A 267 -1.29 5.75 1.05
C GLU A 267 -0.77 4.96 -0.14
N ARG A 268 0.44 5.29 -0.60
CA ARG A 268 1.11 4.52 -1.65
C ARG A 268 1.36 3.08 -1.21
N GLU A 269 1.84 2.87 0.01
CA GLU A 269 2.09 1.53 0.55
C GLU A 269 0.80 0.71 0.66
N ALA A 270 -0.29 1.32 1.12
CA ALA A 270 -1.60 0.70 1.23
C ALA A 270 -2.12 0.22 -0.14
N ILE A 271 -1.86 0.99 -1.20
CA ILE A 271 -2.20 0.64 -2.58
C ILE A 271 -1.31 -0.51 -3.08
N LEU A 272 0.02 -0.40 -2.93
CA LEU A 272 0.98 -1.40 -3.42
C LEU A 272 0.81 -2.76 -2.74
N GLY A 273 0.68 -2.76 -1.42
CA GLY A 273 0.62 -3.95 -0.59
C GLY A 273 -0.79 -4.39 -0.22
N GLN A 274 -1.83 -3.82 -0.84
CA GLN A 274 -3.24 -4.05 -0.50
C GLN A 274 -3.42 -4.14 1.02
N SER A 275 -3.22 -3.03 1.71
CA SER A 275 -3.08 -3.02 3.16
C SER A 275 -3.99 -1.99 3.83
N LEU A 276 -4.52 -2.38 4.98
CA LEU A 276 -5.32 -1.54 5.87
C LEU A 276 -4.42 -0.95 6.97
N LEU A 277 -4.68 0.30 7.34
CA LEU A 277 -4.02 0.94 8.48
C LEU A 277 -4.88 0.85 9.73
N LEU A 278 -4.26 0.47 10.85
CA LEU A 278 -4.75 0.68 12.20
C LEU A 278 -3.95 1.79 12.85
N VAL A 279 -4.58 2.93 13.11
CA VAL A 279 -3.99 3.98 13.96
C VAL A 279 -4.34 3.71 15.41
N GLU A 280 -3.33 3.46 16.23
CA GLU A 280 -3.48 3.26 17.66
C GLU A 280 -3.39 4.59 18.37
N HIS A 281 -4.51 5.03 18.94
CA HIS A 281 -4.59 6.23 19.73
C HIS A 281 -4.69 5.87 21.21
N ALA A 282 -3.54 5.82 21.88
CA ALA A 282 -3.50 5.83 23.33
C ALA A 282 -3.91 7.23 23.81
N GLU A 283 -5.10 7.36 24.41
CA GLU A 283 -5.48 8.59 25.10
C GLU A 283 -4.49 8.83 26.24
N ALA A 284 -3.73 9.92 26.16
CA ALA A 284 -2.86 10.36 27.23
C ALA A 284 -3.69 10.71 28.48
N GLU A 285 -3.15 10.47 29.66
CA GLU A 285 -3.72 11.02 30.89
C GLU A 285 -3.89 12.54 30.74
N ARG A 286 -5.01 13.11 31.22
CA ARG A 286 -5.41 14.51 30.99
C ARG A 286 -4.36 15.58 31.36
N SER A 287 -3.30 15.20 32.06
CA SER A 287 -2.24 16.09 32.53
C SER A 287 -0.94 16.00 31.74
N ALA A 288 -0.80 15.05 30.82
CA ALA A 288 0.40 14.90 29.99
C ALA A 288 0.28 15.73 28.69
N PRO A 289 1.36 16.37 28.22
CA PRO A 289 1.37 16.99 26.90
C PRO A 289 1.11 15.92 25.83
N PRO A 290 0.39 16.26 24.73
CA PRO A 290 0.13 15.32 23.66
C PRO A 290 1.46 14.89 23.02
N SER A 291 1.69 13.57 22.95
CA SER A 291 2.92 12.98 22.40
C SER A 291 2.91 12.82 20.88
N GLY A 292 1.96 13.42 20.16
CA GLY A 292 1.78 13.25 18.72
C GLY A 292 0.85 14.30 18.09
N PRO A 293 0.69 14.29 16.76
CA PRO A 293 -0.23 15.18 16.08
C PRO A 293 -1.69 14.89 16.48
N PRO A 294 -2.60 15.88 16.36
CA PRO A 294 -4.01 15.65 16.63
C PRO A 294 -4.57 14.55 15.72
N LEU A 295 -5.25 13.54 16.28
CA LEU A 295 -5.86 12.45 15.50
C LEU A 295 -6.76 12.96 14.37
N SER A 296 -7.49 14.07 14.59
CA SER A 296 -8.30 14.73 13.55
C SER A 296 -7.52 15.06 12.28
N TRP A 297 -6.24 15.41 12.39
CA TRP A 297 -5.40 15.73 11.23
C TRP A 297 -5.07 14.50 10.39
N VAL A 298 -4.87 13.35 11.04
CA VAL A 298 -4.65 12.07 10.36
C VAL A 298 -5.94 11.62 9.69
N LEU A 299 -7.07 11.71 10.40
CA LEU A 299 -8.40 11.37 9.87
C LEU A 299 -8.75 12.19 8.63
N ASP A 300 -8.50 13.49 8.64
CA ASP A 300 -8.93 14.39 7.56
C ASP A 300 -7.96 14.43 6.36
N ARG A 301 -6.76 13.85 6.47
CA ARG A 301 -5.76 13.81 5.38
C ARG A 301 -5.69 12.48 4.65
N LEU A 302 -5.87 11.36 5.34
CA LEU A 302 -5.88 10.03 4.71
C LEU A 302 -7.19 9.81 3.93
N ARG A 303 -7.08 9.51 2.64
CA ARG A 303 -8.21 9.26 1.74
C ARG A 303 -8.66 7.80 1.76
N GLY A 304 -7.72 6.88 1.91
CA GLY A 304 -7.99 5.43 1.90
C GLY A 304 -8.65 4.91 3.18
N PRO A 305 -9.15 3.65 3.19
CA PRO A 305 -9.80 3.03 4.33
C PRO A 305 -8.88 3.02 5.57
N LEU A 306 -9.46 3.23 6.75
CA LEU A 306 -8.71 3.42 7.99
C LEU A 306 -9.47 2.81 9.17
N LEU A 307 -8.74 2.08 10.01
CA LEU A 307 -9.17 1.72 11.35
C LEU A 307 -8.45 2.60 12.37
N VAL A 308 -9.16 2.95 13.43
CA VAL A 308 -8.62 3.68 14.58
C VAL A 308 -8.98 2.91 15.84
N SER A 309 -7.99 2.61 16.68
CA SER A 309 -8.22 2.09 18.03
C SER A 309 -8.18 3.25 19.00
N SER A 310 -9.25 3.44 19.78
CA SER A 310 -9.32 4.47 20.83
C SER A 310 -10.14 4.00 22.02
N ARG A 311 -10.01 4.68 23.16
CA ARG A 311 -10.83 4.40 24.35
C ARG A 311 -12.20 5.05 24.27
N SER A 312 -12.25 6.30 23.79
CA SER A 312 -13.49 7.04 23.58
C SER A 312 -13.68 7.44 22.11
N PRO A 313 -14.94 7.68 21.68
CA PRO A 313 -15.24 8.11 20.31
C PRO A 313 -14.63 9.48 20.00
N GLN A 314 -13.90 9.56 18.88
CA GLN A 314 -13.27 10.77 18.37
C GLN A 314 -14.02 11.28 17.13
N ARG A 315 -14.08 12.60 16.93
CA ARG A 315 -14.77 13.19 15.78
C ARG A 315 -13.77 13.60 14.69
N GLY A 316 -14.01 13.14 13.46
CA GLY A 316 -13.41 13.73 12.26
C GLY A 316 -14.12 15.05 11.90
N LYS A 317 -13.42 15.98 11.26
CA LYS A 317 -14.05 17.24 10.80
C LYS A 317 -14.58 17.12 9.38
N LEU A 318 -13.81 16.48 8.51
CA LEU A 318 -14.08 16.34 7.08
C LEU A 318 -14.39 14.90 6.69
N ARG A 319 -13.85 13.93 7.44
CA ARG A 319 -14.04 12.51 7.19
C ARG A 319 -15.23 11.94 7.97
N ARG A 320 -16.07 11.14 7.31
CA ARG A 320 -17.08 10.32 7.99
C ARG A 320 -16.40 9.30 8.91
N VAL A 321 -16.75 9.35 10.19
CA VAL A 321 -16.29 8.40 11.21
C VAL A 321 -17.46 7.54 11.65
N VAL A 322 -17.28 6.22 11.62
CA VAL A 322 -18.22 5.26 12.20
C VAL A 322 -17.61 4.66 13.45
N THR A 323 -18.34 4.71 14.56
CA THR A 323 -17.89 4.12 15.82
C THR A 323 -18.48 2.74 16.02
N VAL A 324 -17.60 1.79 16.34
CA VAL A 324 -17.94 0.42 16.76
C VAL A 324 -17.48 0.26 18.20
N ASN A 325 -18.44 0.03 19.09
CA ASN A 325 -18.14 -0.24 20.50
C ASN A 325 -17.70 -1.69 20.64
N VAL A 326 -16.46 -1.91 21.06
CA VAL A 326 -15.91 -3.22 21.34
C VAL A 326 -16.23 -3.58 22.80
N PRO A 327 -17.08 -4.58 23.05
CA PRO A 327 -17.48 -4.94 24.40
C PRO A 327 -16.30 -5.50 25.20
N ASP A 328 -16.26 -5.13 26.47
CA ASP A 328 -15.24 -5.56 27.42
C ASP A 328 -15.40 -7.06 27.72
N ARG A 329 -14.37 -7.87 27.42
CA ARG A 329 -14.40 -9.33 27.61
C ARG A 329 -14.74 -9.72 29.05
N GLN A 330 -14.36 -8.91 30.06
CA GLN A 330 -14.72 -9.18 31.46
C GLN A 330 -16.24 -9.14 31.72
N ARG A 331 -16.97 -8.24 31.04
CA ARG A 331 -18.43 -8.17 31.17
C ARG A 331 -19.15 -9.30 30.44
N GLN A 332 -18.61 -9.76 29.31
CA GLN A 332 -19.16 -10.90 28.58
C GLN A 332 -18.99 -12.22 29.36
N HIS A 333 -17.80 -12.50 29.90
CA HIS A 333 -17.60 -13.69 30.75
C HIS A 333 -18.46 -13.66 32.02
N ALA A 334 -18.66 -12.48 32.65
CA ALA A 334 -19.56 -12.35 33.79
C ALA A 334 -21.03 -12.62 33.42
N ALA A 335 -21.49 -12.13 32.26
CA ALA A 335 -22.86 -12.38 31.79
C ALA A 335 -23.09 -13.85 31.42
N THR A 336 -22.14 -14.50 30.74
CA THR A 336 -22.22 -15.93 30.42
C THR A 336 -22.05 -16.81 31.66
N SER A 337 -21.21 -16.40 32.61
CA SER A 337 -21.06 -17.07 33.92
C SER A 337 -22.31 -16.93 34.79
N TRP A 338 -23.00 -15.78 34.78
CA TRP A 338 -24.27 -15.63 35.51
C TRP A 338 -25.43 -16.36 34.84
N ALA A 339 -25.46 -16.43 33.51
CA ALA A 339 -26.43 -17.26 32.78
C ALA A 339 -26.21 -18.77 33.03
N ALA A 340 -24.97 -19.21 33.28
CA ALA A 340 -24.65 -20.60 33.60
C ALA A 340 -24.97 -21.01 35.06
N PHE A 341 -25.16 -20.05 35.97
CA PHE A 341 -25.47 -20.31 37.40
C PHE A 341 -26.91 -19.96 37.80
N GLY A 342 -27.80 -19.68 36.84
CA GLY A 342 -29.12 -19.11 37.07
C GLY A 342 -30.33 -20.04 37.00
N VAL A 343 -30.27 -21.31 37.45
CA VAL A 343 -31.47 -22.10 37.81
C VAL A 343 -31.14 -23.16 38.87
N VAL A 344 -31.38 -22.85 40.16
CA VAL A 344 -31.88 -23.72 41.25
C VAL A 344 -32.41 -22.73 42.31
N SER A 345 -33.67 -22.67 42.72
CA SER A 345 -34.51 -23.74 43.26
C SER A 345 -36.01 -23.43 43.08
N GLU A 346 -36.76 -24.47 42.69
CA GLU A 346 -38.16 -24.64 43.08
C GLU A 346 -38.31 -24.62 44.60
N ASN A 347 -39.35 -23.99 45.12
CA ASN A 347 -39.99 -24.50 46.33
C ASN A 347 -41.51 -24.34 46.23
N ARG A 348 -42.15 -25.48 46.03
CA ARG A 348 -43.59 -25.71 46.07
C ARG A 348 -43.97 -25.98 47.53
N PRO A 349 -44.93 -25.26 48.14
CA PRO A 349 -45.47 -25.70 49.41
C PRO A 349 -46.60 -26.69 49.13
N ASP A 350 -46.35 -27.97 49.46
CA ASP A 350 -47.43 -28.94 49.63
C ASP A 350 -48.11 -28.74 50.99
N ASP A 351 -49.40 -28.94 50.92
CA ASP A 351 -50.45 -28.84 51.93
C ASP A 351 -50.31 -29.93 53.02
N HIS A 352 -50.52 -29.57 54.30
CA HIS A 352 -51.48 -30.21 55.22
C HIS A 352 -51.12 -30.25 56.72
N ARG A 353 -52.14 -29.83 57.50
CA ARG A 353 -52.61 -30.28 58.83
C ARG A 353 -51.92 -29.75 60.10
N ALA A 354 -52.65 -28.87 60.80
CA ALA A 354 -53.30 -29.20 62.07
C ALA A 354 -54.71 -28.59 62.09
#